data_AF-A0A241TCS5-F1
#
_entry.id   AF-A0A241TCS5-F1
#
_cell.length_a   1.000
_cell.length_b   1.000
_cell.length_c   1.000
_cell.angle_alpha   90.00
_cell.angle_beta   90.00
_cell.angle_gamma   90.00
#
_symmetry.space_group_name_H-M   'P 1'
#
loop_
_entity.id
_entity.type
_entity.pdbx_description
1 polymer ?
#
loop_
_entity_poly.entity_id
_entity_poly.type
_entity_poly.pdbx_seq_one_letter_code
_entity_poly.pdbx_strand_id
1 'polypeptide(L)' 'MKKIVLMFLLTLPLMACTEVGSEAWCKDMKEKPKGDWTANEASDYAKHCIF' A
#
# COMPACT_ATOMS: atom_id res chain seq x y z
N MET A 1 26.65 9.72 19.18
CA MET A 1 26.63 9.18 17.80
C MET A 1 25.81 7.89 17.67
N LYS A 2 25.91 6.91 18.59
CA LYS A 2 25.05 5.69 18.60
C LYS A 2 23.54 5.97 18.56
N LYS A 3 23.07 6.98 19.31
CA LYS A 3 21.65 7.37 19.37
C LYS A 3 21.14 8.03 18.07
N ILE A 4 22.01 8.70 17.33
CA ILE A 4 21.66 9.39 16.07
C ILE A 4 21.50 8.36 14.94
N VAL A 5 22.36 7.34 14.91
CA VAL A 5 22.25 6.21 13.96
C VAL A 5 20.96 5.41 14.21
N LEU A 6 20.61 5.17 15.48
CA LEU A 6 19.38 4.46 15.84
C LEU A 6 18.09 5.22 15.43
N MET A 7 18.15 6.56 15.43
CA MET A 7 17.02 7.43 15.11
C MET A 7 16.76 7.55 13.61
N PHE A 8 17.80 7.49 12.77
CA PHE A 8 17.68 7.48 11.31
C PHE A 8 17.21 6.12 10.75
N LEU A 9 17.45 5.03 11.46
CA LEU A 9 17.04 3.69 11.03
C LEU A 9 15.53 3.45 11.13
N LEU A 10 14.81 4.27 11.93
CA LEU A 10 13.36 4.13 12.15
C LEU A 10 12.50 4.85 11.10
N THR A 11 13.09 5.72 10.27
CA THR A 11 12.34 6.61 9.36
C THR A 11 12.37 6.17 7.90
N LEU A 12 12.84 4.96 7.58
CA LEU A 12 12.65 4.37 6.26
C LEU A 12 11.43 3.43 6.28
N PRO A 13 10.19 3.94 6.12
CA PRO A 13 9.15 3.07 5.61
C PRO A 13 9.58 2.70 4.19
N LEU A 14 9.89 1.42 4.00
CA LEU A 14 10.11 0.81 2.70
C LEU A 14 8.87 1.12 1.85
N MET A 15 8.99 2.05 0.90
CA MET A 15 7.95 2.32 -0.09
C MET A 15 7.92 1.15 -1.08
N ALA A 16 7.40 0.01 -0.64
CA ALA A 16 7.04 -1.08 -1.53
C ALA A 16 5.70 -0.70 -2.17
N CYS A 17 5.73 -0.07 -3.34
CA CYS A 17 4.52 -0.01 -4.17
C CYS A 17 4.30 -1.41 -4.77
N THR A 18 3.17 -2.02 -4.43
CA THR A 18 2.68 -3.25 -5.05
C THR A 18 2.09 -2.94 -6.42
N GLU A 19 2.22 -3.87 -7.37
CA GLU A 19 1.68 -3.70 -8.71
C GLU A 19 0.14 -3.76 -8.68
N VAL A 20 -0.52 -2.82 -9.35
CA VAL A 20 -1.99 -2.73 -9.37
C VAL A 20 -2.58 -4.03 -9.93
N GLY A 21 -3.51 -4.62 -9.18
CA GLY A 21 -4.16 -5.87 -9.55
C GLY A 21 -3.40 -7.15 -9.20
N SER A 22 -2.19 -7.08 -8.62
CA SER A 22 -1.57 -8.27 -8.00
C SER A 22 -2.37 -8.75 -6.79
N GLU A 23 -2.17 -10.00 -6.41
CA GLU A 23 -2.75 -10.57 -5.19
C GLU A 23 -2.40 -9.73 -3.94
N ALA A 24 -1.14 -9.28 -3.84
CA ALA A 24 -0.69 -8.42 -2.76
C ALA A 24 -1.44 -7.08 -2.75
N TRP A 25 -1.54 -6.41 -3.90
CA TRP A 25 -2.27 -5.15 -4.01
C TRP A 25 -3.77 -5.30 -3.73
N CYS A 26 -4.41 -6.36 -4.24
CA CYS A 26 -5.82 -6.66 -3.97
C CYS A 26 -6.06 -6.88 -2.47
N LYS A 27 -5.15 -7.58 -1.78
CA LYS A 27 -5.24 -7.79 -0.34
C LYS A 27 -5.11 -6.47 0.43
N ASP A 28 -4.12 -5.65 0.09
CA ASP A 28 -3.91 -4.34 0.71
C ASP A 28 -5.13 -3.41 0.51
N MET A 29 -5.67 -3.38 -0.70
CA MET A 29 -6.87 -2.61 -1.03
C MET A 29 -8.09 -3.07 -0.23
N LYS A 30 -8.25 -4.38 -0.01
CA LYS A 30 -9.36 -4.93 0.78
C LYS A 30 -9.32 -4.49 2.24
N GLU A 31 -8.13 -4.26 2.79
CA GLU A 31 -7.91 -3.78 4.15
C GLU A 31 -8.06 -2.24 4.25
N LYS A 32 -7.76 -1.51 3.17
CA LYS A 32 -7.90 -0.05 3.09
C LYS A 32 -9.38 0.38 3.23
N PRO A 33 -9.73 1.34 4.11
CA PRO A 33 -11.09 1.86 4.21
C PRO A 33 -11.59 2.40 2.86
N LYS A 34 -12.78 1.98 2.43
CA LYS A 34 -13.34 2.33 1.10
C LYS A 34 -13.55 3.83 0.89
N GLY A 35 -13.72 4.61 1.96
CA GLY A 35 -13.84 6.07 1.90
C GLY A 35 -12.53 6.77 1.51
N ASP A 36 -11.39 6.10 1.71
CA ASP A 36 -10.06 6.61 1.37
C ASP A 36 -9.62 6.19 -0.04
N TRP A 37 -10.49 5.48 -0.76
CA TRP A 37 -10.20 5.04 -2.12
C TRP A 37 -10.34 6.22 -3.08
N THR A 38 -9.38 6.34 -4.00
CA THR A 38 -9.55 7.18 -5.17
C THR A 38 -10.49 6.50 -6.18
N ALA A 39 -11.06 7.28 -7.10
CA ALA A 39 -11.90 6.72 -8.17
C ALA A 39 -11.15 5.71 -9.04
N ASN A 40 -9.85 5.94 -9.29
CA ASN A 40 -9.00 5.01 -10.02
C ASN A 40 -8.81 3.69 -9.26
N GLU A 41 -8.43 3.75 -8.00
CA GLU A 41 -8.26 2.55 -7.16
C GLU A 41 -9.54 1.70 -7.10
N ALA A 42 -10.71 2.34 -6.97
CA ALA A 42 -11.99 1.64 -6.99
C ALA A 42 -12.26 0.94 -8.33
N SER A 43 -11.99 1.64 -9.44
CA SER A 43 -12.13 1.10 -10.80
C SER A 43 -11.19 -0.08 -11.03
N ASP A 44 -9.93 0.07 -10.65
CA ASP A 44 -8.90 -0.94 -10.86
C ASP A 44 -9.13 -2.16 -9.96
N TYR A 45 -9.54 -1.97 -8.70
CA TYR A 45 -9.91 -3.08 -7.83
C TYR A 45 -11.09 -3.89 -8.41
N ALA A 46 -12.12 -3.22 -8.94
CA ALA A 46 -13.23 -3.90 -9.59
C ALA A 46 -12.82 -4.68 -10.86
N LYS A 47 -11.83 -4.16 -11.59
CA LYS A 47 -11.29 -4.76 -12.83
C LYS A 47 -10.19 -5.80 -12.61
N HIS A 48 -9.70 -6.00 -11.40
CA HIS A 48 -8.56 -6.89 -11.19
C HIS A 48 -8.75 -7.87 -10.03
N CYS A 49 -9.59 -7.55 -9.05
CA CYS A 49 -9.62 -8.25 -7.76
C CYS A 49 -10.98 -8.89 -7.39
N ILE A 50 -12.05 -8.70 -8.19
CA ILE A 50 -13.42 -9.18 -7.89
C ILE A 50 -13.81 -10.42 -8.71
N PHE A 51 -12.88 -10.97 -9.49
CA PHE A 51 -13.11 -12.14 -10.35
C PHE A 51 -13.06 -13.47 -9.61
#